data_AF-A0A7I8MSS2-F1
#
_entry.id   AF-A0A7I8MSS2-F1
#
_cell.length_a   1.000
_cell.length_b   1.000
_cell.length_c   1.000
_cell.angle_alpha   90.00
_cell.angle_beta   90.00
_cell.angle_gamma   90.00
#
_symmetry.space_group_name_H-M   'P 1'
#
loop_
_entity.id
_entity.type
_entity.pdbx_description
1 polymer ?
#
loop_
_entity_poly.entity_id
_entity_poly.type
_entity_poly.pdbx_seq_one_letter_code
_entity_poly.pdbx_strand_id
1 'polypeptide(L)'
;MARTDTISSTEKLLDLIRGKQTGNGPPVPVETPTSSSVSDLSSRFGRLLKIRRPATIGVSLGYTDLKLVKIHHASATSQELVDYRSVAYPPEINPQHPDFPSFLKRTLNEFTRDTKFPEIWSSISSARVELRYLKIPKVSRRQIANTVFWTFKKEVSFSENEAVFDFDFLGETLDDGVPKFEVLAYTAPAPKSIS
;
A
#
# COMPACT_ATOMS: atom_id res chain seq x y z
N MET A 1 -7.37 51.05 6.88
CA MET A 1 -6.78 49.90 7.61
C MET A 1 -6.70 48.72 6.65
N ALA A 2 -5.55 48.05 6.67
CA ALA A 2 -5.21 46.71 6.16
C ALA A 2 -5.42 46.36 4.66
N ARG A 3 -4.27 46.21 3.99
CA ARG A 3 -4.00 45.44 2.76
C ARG A 3 -4.18 43.94 3.02
N THR A 4 -4.40 43.16 1.97
CA THR A 4 -3.47 42.07 1.63
C THR A 4 -3.64 41.62 0.18
N ASP A 5 -2.54 41.75 -0.55
CA ASP A 5 -2.33 41.40 -1.94
C ASP A 5 -2.18 39.88 -2.09
N THR A 6 -3.03 39.24 -2.89
CA THR A 6 -2.83 37.87 -3.38
C THR A 6 -2.19 37.92 -4.77
N ILE A 7 -0.88 38.14 -4.81
CA ILE A 7 -0.10 38.04 -6.05
C ILE A 7 0.26 36.57 -6.27
N SER A 8 -0.22 36.05 -7.40
CA SER A 8 -0.11 34.66 -7.87
C SER A 8 1.35 34.24 -8.13
N SER A 9 1.69 33.02 -7.74
CA SER A 9 3.04 32.41 -7.78
C SER A 9 3.70 32.39 -9.17
N THR A 10 2.94 32.63 -10.24
CA THR A 10 3.45 32.70 -11.63
C THR A 10 4.20 33.99 -11.95
N GLU A 11 3.83 35.13 -11.35
CA GLU A 11 4.49 36.42 -11.66
C GLU A 11 5.92 36.47 -11.09
N LYS A 12 6.14 35.96 -9.88
CA LYS A 12 7.50 35.84 -9.28
C LYS A 12 8.45 35.01 -10.13
N LEU A 13 7.94 33.99 -10.81
CA LEU A 13 8.73 33.12 -11.68
C LEU A 13 9.17 33.85 -12.95
N LEU A 14 8.33 34.75 -13.48
CA LEU A 14 8.64 35.53 -14.68
C LEU A 14 9.66 36.66 -14.42
N ASP A 15 9.63 37.27 -13.23
CA ASP A 15 10.61 38.29 -12.85
C ASP A 15 12.00 37.70 -12.65
N LEU A 16 12.08 36.48 -12.10
CA LEU A 16 13.33 35.73 -11.99
C LEU A 16 13.93 35.35 -13.36
N ILE A 17 13.08 35.08 -14.35
CA ILE A 17 13.53 34.76 -15.72
C ILE A 17 14.00 36.02 -16.46
N ARG A 18 13.42 37.19 -16.18
CA ARG A 18 13.79 38.47 -16.82
C ARG A 18 15.07 39.11 -16.27
N GLY A 19 15.53 38.73 -15.09
CA GLY A 19 16.58 39.44 -14.35
C GLY A 19 18.05 39.09 -14.63
N LYS A 20 18.43 38.55 -15.79
CA LYS A 20 19.85 38.22 -16.05
C LYS A 20 20.34 38.49 -17.47
N GLN A 21 20.51 39.77 -17.82
CA GLN A 21 21.40 40.22 -18.89
C GLN A 21 21.91 41.65 -18.63
N THR A 22 23.18 41.91 -18.99
CA THR A 22 23.98 43.17 -18.99
C THR A 22 24.58 43.59 -17.63
N GLY A 23 25.86 43.98 -17.50
CA GLY A 23 26.93 44.24 -18.46
C GLY A 23 28.29 44.49 -17.77
N ASN A 24 29.34 44.60 -18.59
CA ASN A 24 30.79 44.64 -18.30
C ASN A 24 31.33 45.94 -17.64
N GLY A 25 32.45 45.81 -16.89
CA GLY A 25 33.43 46.90 -16.59
C GLY A 25 34.37 46.63 -15.40
N PRO A 26 35.73 46.64 -15.53
CA PRO A 26 36.72 46.32 -14.45
C PRO A 26 37.52 47.56 -13.93
N PRO A 27 38.61 47.43 -13.11
CA PRO A 27 38.68 47.09 -11.67
C PRO A 27 39.41 48.16 -10.81
N VAL A 28 39.28 48.14 -9.47
CA VAL A 28 40.27 48.75 -8.54
C VAL A 28 40.48 47.80 -7.34
N PRO A 29 41.73 47.48 -6.94
CA PRO A 29 42.03 46.37 -6.03
C PRO A 29 42.18 46.83 -4.58
N VAL A 30 41.60 46.09 -3.64
CA VAL A 30 42.00 46.14 -2.22
C VAL A 30 42.03 44.72 -1.65
N GLU A 31 43.27 44.24 -1.56
CA GLU A 31 43.85 43.38 -0.51
C GLU A 31 43.01 42.24 0.10
N THR A 32 43.39 41.03 -0.33
CA THR A 32 43.20 39.75 0.38
C THR A 32 43.74 39.79 1.81
N PRO A 33 43.09 39.03 2.72
CA PRO A 33 43.82 37.94 3.33
C PRO A 33 43.08 36.59 3.20
N THR A 34 43.83 35.64 2.64
CA THR A 34 43.97 34.24 3.05
C THR A 34 42.69 33.45 3.31
N SER A 35 42.35 32.64 2.30
CA SER A 35 41.41 31.54 2.35
C SER A 35 41.70 30.57 3.51
N SER A 36 40.87 30.57 4.54
CA SER A 36 40.62 29.37 5.33
C SER A 36 39.52 28.58 4.64
N SER A 37 39.96 27.57 3.88
CA SER A 37 39.10 26.51 3.35
C SER A 37 38.33 25.87 4.50
N VAL A 38 37.08 26.30 4.71
CA VAL A 38 36.06 25.51 5.40
C VAL A 38 35.67 24.39 4.44
N SER A 39 36.55 23.39 4.36
CA SER A 39 36.32 22.16 3.62
C SER A 39 35.04 21.51 4.12
N ASP A 40 34.13 21.27 3.18
CA ASP A 40 32.83 20.64 3.32
C ASP A 40 32.81 19.42 4.26
N LEU A 41 32.40 19.65 5.52
CA LEU A 41 32.02 18.59 6.45
C LEU A 41 30.54 18.17 6.30
N SER A 42 29.83 18.69 5.31
CA SER A 42 28.41 18.38 5.04
C SER A 42 28.18 17.13 4.18
N SER A 43 29.24 16.51 3.65
CA SER A 43 29.11 15.39 2.69
C SER A 43 29.08 13.98 3.30
N ARG A 44 29.07 13.82 4.64
CA ARG A 44 29.16 12.49 5.29
C ARG A 44 27.97 12.04 6.13
N PHE A 45 26.88 12.81 6.18
CA PHE A 45 25.63 12.42 6.88
C PHE A 45 24.47 12.05 5.95
N GLY A 46 24.74 11.91 4.65
CA GLY A 46 23.75 11.61 3.62
C GLY A 46 23.80 10.17 3.08
N ARG A 47 24.33 9.18 3.81
CA ARG A 47 23.90 7.79 3.54
C ARG A 47 22.53 7.63 4.18
N LEU A 48 21.52 8.19 3.51
CA LEU A 48 20.14 7.79 3.69
C LEU A 48 20.14 6.27 3.71
N LEU A 49 19.86 5.71 4.88
CA LEU A 49 19.47 4.32 5.01
C LEU A 49 18.28 4.17 4.07
N LYS A 50 18.52 3.62 2.86
CA LYS A 50 17.45 3.07 2.06
C LYS A 50 16.87 1.97 2.92
N ILE A 51 15.81 2.29 3.67
CA ILE A 51 14.97 1.33 4.35
C ILE A 51 14.43 0.46 3.22
N ARG A 52 15.14 -0.63 2.94
CA ARG A 52 14.67 -1.65 2.01
C ARG A 52 13.36 -2.13 2.58
N ARG A 53 12.27 -1.90 1.84
CA ARG A 53 10.98 -2.48 2.21
C ARG A 53 11.16 -3.99 2.37
N PRO A 54 10.51 -4.61 3.36
CA PRO A 54 10.56 -6.06 3.50
C PRO A 54 10.11 -6.71 2.19
N ALA A 55 10.67 -7.88 1.90
CA ALA A 55 10.20 -8.67 0.77
C ALA A 55 8.75 -9.09 1.02
N THR A 56 7.94 -9.07 -0.03
CA THR A 56 6.60 -9.65 0.01
C THR A 56 6.66 -11.09 -0.49
N ILE A 57 6.08 -11.99 0.30
CA ILE A 57 5.92 -13.40 -0.03
C ILE A 57 4.46 -13.65 -0.33
N GLY A 58 4.15 -13.81 -1.61
CA GLY A 58 2.84 -14.27 -2.07
C GLY A 58 2.71 -15.78 -1.88
N VAL A 59 1.65 -16.20 -1.20
CA VAL A 59 1.35 -17.60 -0.88
C VAL A 59 0.00 -17.95 -1.49
N SER A 60 -0.02 -18.89 -2.42
CA SER A 60 -1.25 -19.40 -3.03
C SER A 60 -1.40 -20.89 -2.75
N LEU A 61 -2.49 -21.24 -2.08
CA LEU A 61 -2.86 -22.62 -1.78
C LEU A 61 -3.69 -23.18 -2.93
N GLY A 62 -3.06 -23.97 -3.80
CA GLY A 62 -3.75 -24.70 -4.86
C GLY A 62 -4.39 -25.99 -4.34
N TYR A 63 -5.04 -26.72 -5.25
CA TYR A 63 -5.62 -28.03 -4.94
C TYR A 63 -4.56 -29.12 -4.75
N THR A 64 -3.48 -29.07 -5.53
CA THR A 64 -2.43 -30.10 -5.56
C THR A 64 -1.04 -29.56 -5.21
N ASP A 65 -0.88 -28.24 -5.20
CA ASP A 65 0.40 -27.60 -4.94
C ASP A 65 0.27 -26.31 -4.13
N LEU A 66 1.36 -25.98 -3.44
CA LEU A 66 1.61 -24.69 -2.83
C LEU A 66 2.47 -23.86 -3.79
N LYS A 67 2.02 -22.66 -4.16
CA LYS A 67 2.80 -21.71 -4.94
C LYS A 67 3.28 -20.56 -4.06
N LEU A 68 4.57 -20.26 -4.17
CA LEU A 68 5.25 -19.20 -3.44
C LEU A 68 5.93 -18.26 -4.42
N VAL A 69 5.74 -16.96 -4.23
CA VAL A 69 6.35 -15.89 -5.03
C VAL A 69 7.03 -14.93 -4.07
N LYS A 70 8.29 -14.57 -4.31
CA LYS A 70 9.03 -13.55 -3.55
C LYS A 70 9.22 -12.32 -4.42
N ILE A 71 8.76 -11.17 -3.95
CA ILE A 71 8.87 -9.89 -4.63
C ILE A 71 9.64 -8.90 -3.74
N HIS A 72 10.58 -8.18 -4.33
CA HIS A 72 11.21 -7.02 -3.71
C HIS A 72 10.60 -5.74 -4.26
N HIS A 73 10.34 -4.80 -3.35
CA HIS A 73 9.87 -3.47 -3.71
C HIS A 73 11.06 -2.52 -3.74
N ALA A 74 11.58 -2.25 -4.93
CA ALA A 74 12.59 -1.22 -5.13
C ALA A 74 12.00 0.20 -4.95
N SER A 75 10.72 0.36 -5.28
CA SER A 75 9.92 1.57 -5.03
C SER A 75 8.42 1.23 -4.90
N ALA A 76 7.54 2.23 -4.87
CA ALA A 76 6.08 2.00 -4.91
C ALA A 76 5.61 1.46 -6.27
N THR A 77 6.32 1.79 -7.35
CA THR A 77 5.95 1.46 -8.74
C THR A 77 6.89 0.45 -9.38
N SER A 78 8.01 0.13 -8.73
CA SER A 78 9.00 -0.84 -9.20
C SER A 78 9.04 -2.05 -8.28
N GLN A 79 8.64 -3.18 -8.86
CA GLN A 79 8.61 -4.49 -8.24
C GLN A 79 9.52 -5.43 -9.04
N GLU A 80 10.30 -6.23 -8.33
CA GLU A 80 11.19 -7.23 -8.92
C GLU A 80 10.81 -8.61 -8.39
N LEU A 81 10.60 -9.57 -9.30
CA LEU A 81 10.46 -10.98 -8.95
C LEU A 81 11.82 -11.54 -8.57
N VAL A 82 11.96 -11.95 -7.30
CA VAL A 82 13.22 -12.45 -6.75
C VAL A 82 13.29 -13.97 -6.84
N ASP A 83 12.20 -14.65 -6.52
CA ASP A 83 12.14 -16.11 -6.50
C ASP A 83 10.69 -16.59 -6.69
N TYR A 84 10.54 -17.80 -7.22
CA TYR A 84 9.27 -18.48 -7.38
C TYR A 84 9.44 -19.98 -7.13
N ARG A 85 8.49 -20.59 -6.42
CA ARG A 85 8.47 -22.03 -6.17
C ARG A 85 7.06 -22.60 -6.26
N SER A 86 6.94 -23.74 -6.92
CA SER A 86 5.74 -24.59 -6.90
C SER A 86 6.11 -25.89 -6.20
N VAL A 87 5.45 -26.21 -5.09
CA VAL A 87 5.71 -27.41 -4.29
C VAL A 87 4.45 -28.26 -4.27
N ALA A 88 4.51 -29.44 -4.91
CA ALA A 88 3.41 -30.40 -4.82
C ALA A 88 3.18 -30.80 -3.36
N TYR A 89 1.92 -30.97 -2.97
CA TYR A 89 1.64 -31.51 -1.66
C TYR A 89 2.15 -32.95 -1.54
N PRO A 90 2.71 -33.34 -0.38
CA PRO A 90 3.03 -34.75 -0.13
C PRO A 90 1.78 -35.64 -0.26
N PRO A 91 1.94 -36.93 -0.56
CA PRO A 91 0.81 -37.86 -0.58
C PRO A 91 -0.01 -37.76 0.71
N GLU A 92 -1.34 -37.80 0.59
CA GLU A 92 -2.32 -37.68 1.69
C GLU A 92 -2.36 -36.32 2.43
N ILE A 93 -1.37 -35.45 2.23
CA ILE A 93 -1.38 -34.11 2.83
C ILE A 93 -2.14 -33.16 1.92
N ASN A 94 -3.18 -32.54 2.45
CA ASN A 94 -3.93 -31.46 1.83
C ASN A 94 -4.17 -30.34 2.86
N PRO A 95 -4.71 -29.15 2.47
CA PRO A 95 -4.89 -28.05 3.41
C PRO A 95 -5.80 -28.32 4.63
N GLN A 96 -6.55 -29.44 4.64
CA GLN A 96 -7.37 -29.87 5.78
C GLN A 96 -6.67 -30.93 6.65
N HIS A 97 -5.51 -31.47 6.23
CA HIS A 97 -4.77 -32.48 6.96
C HIS A 97 -4.11 -31.89 8.23
N PRO A 98 -4.09 -32.58 9.39
CA PRO A 98 -3.49 -32.07 10.62
C PRO A 98 -2.01 -31.69 10.51
N ASP A 99 -1.25 -32.38 9.66
CA ASP A 99 0.18 -32.10 9.43
C ASP A 99 0.45 -30.98 8.41
N PHE A 100 -0.59 -30.43 7.76
CA PHE A 100 -0.44 -29.37 6.78
C PHE A 100 0.25 -28.10 7.33
N PRO A 101 -0.06 -27.61 8.55
CA PRO A 101 0.65 -26.48 9.14
C PRO A 101 2.16 -26.72 9.27
N SER A 102 2.58 -27.93 9.62
CA SER A 102 4.00 -28.31 9.72
C SER A 102 4.67 -28.31 8.36
N PHE A 103 4.01 -28.87 7.33
CA PHE A 103 4.46 -28.81 5.94
C PHE A 103 4.61 -27.35 5.47
N LEU A 104 3.57 -26.53 5.61
CA LEU A 104 3.55 -25.14 5.19
C LEU A 104 4.65 -24.33 5.89
N LYS A 105 4.80 -24.49 7.21
CA LYS A 105 5.83 -23.80 8.00
C LYS A 105 7.24 -24.16 7.53
N ARG A 106 7.52 -25.44 7.28
CA ARG A 106 8.82 -25.88 6.76
C ARG A 106 9.09 -25.26 5.39
N THR A 107 8.15 -25.36 4.47
CA THR A 107 8.32 -24.85 3.10
C THR A 107 8.48 -23.33 3.07
N LEU A 108 7.72 -22.59 3.88
CA LEU A 108 7.88 -21.13 4.02
C LEU A 108 9.24 -20.78 4.62
N ASN A 109 9.65 -21.41 5.72
CA ASN A 109 10.94 -21.15 6.35
C ASN A 109 12.12 -21.40 5.40
N GLU A 110 12.04 -22.43 4.56
CA GLU A 110 13.05 -22.70 3.54
C GLU A 110 13.06 -21.62 2.45
N PHE A 111 11.89 -21.17 2.00
CA PHE A 111 11.74 -20.16 0.95
C PHE A 111 12.14 -18.75 1.44
N THR A 112 11.94 -18.45 2.72
CA THR A 112 12.23 -17.13 3.32
C THR A 112 13.52 -17.08 4.13
N ARG A 113 14.39 -18.11 4.05
CA ARG A 113 15.60 -18.23 4.88
C ARG A 113 16.53 -17.02 4.81
N ASP A 114 16.64 -16.43 3.64
CA ASP A 114 17.49 -15.26 3.33
C ASP A 114 16.77 -13.92 3.56
N THR A 115 15.50 -13.96 3.95
CA THR A 115 14.61 -12.80 3.99
C THR A 115 14.32 -12.42 5.43
N LYS A 116 14.78 -11.24 5.86
CA LYS A 116 14.50 -10.71 7.20
C LYS A 116 13.10 -10.10 7.22
N PHE A 117 12.25 -10.59 8.14
CA PHE A 117 10.88 -10.09 8.39
C PHE A 117 10.03 -9.97 7.11
N PRO A 118 9.79 -11.08 6.38
CA PRO A 118 8.95 -11.05 5.19
C PRO A 118 7.52 -10.63 5.53
N GLU A 119 6.91 -9.85 4.65
CA GLU A 119 5.46 -9.64 4.64
C GLU A 119 4.82 -10.81 3.89
N ILE A 120 3.85 -11.49 4.51
CA ILE A 120 3.20 -12.66 3.91
C ILE A 120 1.81 -12.25 3.43
N TRP A 121 1.58 -12.42 2.14
CA TRP A 121 0.29 -12.19 1.50
C TRP A 121 -0.29 -13.50 0.99
N SER A 122 -1.59 -13.69 1.19
CA SER A 122 -2.32 -14.83 0.64
C SER A 122 -3.70 -14.39 0.19
N SER A 123 -4.37 -15.25 -0.56
CA SER A 123 -5.73 -15.03 -1.02
C SER A 123 -6.64 -16.16 -0.55
N ILE A 124 -7.89 -15.80 -0.30
CA ILE A 124 -8.98 -16.76 -0.14
C ILE A 124 -9.64 -16.97 -1.50
N SER A 125 -10.21 -18.16 -1.71
CA SER A 125 -10.99 -18.43 -2.91
C SER A 125 -12.21 -17.51 -2.96
N SER A 126 -12.44 -16.85 -4.10
CA SER A 126 -13.63 -16.03 -4.33
C SER A 126 -14.94 -16.81 -4.22
N ALA A 127 -14.91 -18.14 -4.41
CA ALA A 127 -16.07 -19.01 -4.20
C ALA A 127 -16.54 -19.06 -2.73
N ARG A 128 -15.73 -18.57 -1.78
CA ARG A 128 -16.06 -18.46 -0.36
C ARG A 128 -16.39 -17.03 0.05
N VAL A 129 -16.43 -16.09 -0.89
CA VAL A 129 -16.70 -14.68 -0.63
C VAL A 129 -18.07 -14.34 -1.18
N GLU A 130 -18.94 -13.82 -0.33
CA GLU A 130 -20.19 -13.20 -0.77
C GLU A 130 -19.93 -11.72 -1.00
N LEU A 131 -20.30 -11.20 -2.17
CA LEU A 131 -20.00 -9.84 -2.59
C LEU A 131 -21.27 -9.16 -3.09
N ARG A 132 -21.50 -7.94 -2.61
CA ARG A 132 -22.67 -7.13 -2.97
C ARG A 132 -22.25 -5.72 -3.33
N TYR A 133 -22.76 -5.27 -4.47
CA TYR A 133 -22.75 -3.87 -4.83
C TYR A 133 -23.93 -3.17 -4.15
N LEU A 134 -23.65 -2.16 -3.33
CA LEU A 134 -24.67 -1.46 -2.54
C LEU A 134 -24.68 0.03 -2.89
N LYS A 135 -25.89 0.60 -2.91
CA LYS A 135 -26.10 2.04 -2.89
C LYS A 135 -26.65 2.45 -1.53
N ILE A 136 -25.86 3.15 -0.74
CA ILE A 136 -26.27 3.64 0.59
C ILE A 136 -26.60 5.14 0.55
N PRO A 137 -27.47 5.65 1.44
CA PRO A 137 -27.66 7.11 1.56
C PRO A 137 -26.34 7.81 1.89
N LYS A 138 -26.21 9.07 1.48
CA LYS A 138 -25.11 9.91 1.93
C LYS A 138 -25.21 10.14 3.43
N VAL A 139 -24.17 9.72 4.16
CA VAL A 139 -24.05 9.83 5.61
C VAL A 139 -22.69 10.40 5.98
N SER A 140 -22.52 10.82 7.23
CA SER A 140 -21.20 11.28 7.69
C SER A 140 -20.17 10.15 7.61
N ARG A 141 -18.88 10.49 7.42
CA ARG A 141 -17.80 9.50 7.28
C ARG A 141 -17.76 8.47 8.41
N ARG A 142 -18.12 8.86 9.64
CA ARG A 142 -18.17 7.99 10.82
C ARG A 142 -19.31 6.96 10.76
N GLN A 143 -20.36 7.23 9.98
CA GLN A 143 -21.54 6.39 9.86
C GLN A 143 -21.50 5.46 8.65
N ILE A 144 -20.55 5.64 7.72
CA ILE A 144 -20.45 4.85 6.49
C ILE A 144 -20.37 3.36 6.83
N ALA A 145 -19.37 2.93 7.60
CA ALA A 145 -19.17 1.51 7.91
C ALA A 145 -20.43 0.84 8.51
N ASN A 146 -21.06 1.49 9.49
CA ASN A 146 -22.29 0.98 10.09
C ASN A 146 -23.45 0.92 9.07
N THR A 147 -23.58 1.94 8.21
CA THR A 147 -24.64 1.99 7.19
C THR A 147 -24.44 0.89 6.14
N VAL A 148 -23.20 0.67 5.67
CA VAL A 148 -22.87 -0.41 4.75
C VAL A 148 -23.19 -1.76 5.39
N PHE A 149 -22.71 -2.00 6.61
CA PHE A 149 -22.94 -3.25 7.34
C PHE A 149 -24.42 -3.61 7.46
N TRP A 150 -25.26 -2.67 7.93
CA TRP A 150 -26.70 -2.93 8.07
C TRP A 150 -27.43 -3.04 6.74
N THR A 151 -26.95 -2.36 5.69
CA THR A 151 -27.53 -2.51 4.35
C THR A 151 -27.20 -3.89 3.78
N PHE A 152 -25.93 -4.31 3.88
CA PHE A 152 -25.49 -5.64 3.46
C PHE A 152 -26.24 -6.75 4.20
N LYS A 153 -26.36 -6.65 5.53
CA LYS A 153 -27.04 -7.65 6.38
C LYS A 153 -28.54 -7.82 6.08
N LYS A 154 -29.18 -6.83 5.45
CA LYS A 154 -30.56 -6.96 4.97
C LYS A 154 -30.67 -7.84 3.72
N GLU A 155 -29.64 -7.85 2.89
CA GLU A 155 -29.60 -8.64 1.64
C GLU A 155 -28.98 -10.02 1.85
N VAL A 156 -27.99 -10.11 2.76
CA VAL A 156 -27.21 -11.32 3.02
C VAL A 156 -27.33 -11.70 4.49
N SER A 157 -27.87 -12.89 4.74
CA SER A 157 -27.86 -13.47 6.09
C SER A 157 -26.51 -14.14 6.36
N PHE A 158 -25.75 -13.60 7.32
CA PHE A 158 -24.51 -14.21 7.79
C PHE A 158 -24.36 -14.08 9.30
N SER A 159 -23.59 -14.98 9.90
CA SER A 159 -23.24 -14.95 11.32
C SER A 159 -22.00 -14.07 11.54
N GLU A 160 -22.13 -13.05 12.38
CA GLU A 160 -21.04 -12.13 12.72
C GLU A 160 -19.87 -12.82 13.43
N ASN A 161 -20.12 -13.96 14.07
CA ASN A 161 -19.09 -14.74 14.77
C ASN A 161 -18.32 -15.69 13.84
N GLU A 162 -18.86 -15.96 12.66
CA GLU A 162 -18.32 -16.95 11.73
C GLU A 162 -17.79 -16.33 10.44
N ALA A 163 -17.98 -15.02 10.26
CA ALA A 163 -17.57 -14.33 9.05
C ALA A 163 -16.92 -12.97 9.36
N VAL A 164 -15.92 -12.63 8.55
CA VAL A 164 -15.35 -11.30 8.48
C VAL A 164 -16.17 -10.49 7.48
N PHE A 165 -16.46 -9.24 7.81
CA PHE A 165 -17.13 -8.29 6.93
C PHE A 165 -16.20 -7.12 6.66
N ASP A 166 -16.15 -6.68 5.40
CA ASP A 166 -15.37 -5.52 4.99
C ASP A 166 -15.97 -4.91 3.71
N PHE A 167 -15.51 -3.72 3.31
CA PHE A 167 -16.05 -3.01 2.16
C PHE A 167 -15.08 -2.00 1.54
N ASP A 168 -15.25 -1.76 0.24
CA ASP A 168 -14.58 -0.71 -0.51
C ASP A 168 -15.56 0.40 -0.91
N PHE A 169 -15.21 1.64 -0.62
CA PHE A 169 -15.93 2.81 -1.10
C PHE A 169 -15.56 3.10 -2.55
N LEU A 170 -16.55 3.12 -3.44
CA LEU A 170 -16.33 3.31 -4.88
C LEU A 170 -16.50 4.78 -5.31
N GLY A 171 -17.40 5.51 -4.64
CA GLY A 171 -17.65 6.90 -4.98
C GLY A 171 -19.04 7.39 -4.60
N GLU A 172 -19.39 8.56 -5.14
CA GLU A 172 -20.74 9.11 -5.07
C GLU A 172 -21.47 8.89 -6.40
N THR A 173 -22.78 8.68 -6.32
CA THR A 173 -23.65 8.48 -7.49
C THR A 173 -24.99 9.18 -7.29
N LEU A 174 -25.78 9.26 -8.36
CA LEU A 174 -27.19 9.64 -8.28
C LEU A 174 -28.05 8.39 -8.50
N ASP A 175 -29.07 8.23 -7.67
CA ASP A 175 -30.07 7.18 -7.78
C ASP A 175 -31.44 7.84 -7.79
N ASP A 176 -32.09 7.85 -8.96
CA ASP A 176 -33.32 8.62 -9.21
C ASP A 176 -33.21 10.11 -8.79
N GLY A 177 -32.07 10.73 -9.09
CA GLY A 177 -31.76 12.11 -8.74
C GLY A 177 -31.37 12.34 -7.28
N VAL A 178 -31.38 11.30 -6.44
CA VAL A 178 -30.96 11.37 -5.04
C VAL A 178 -29.48 10.99 -4.91
N PRO A 179 -28.64 11.83 -4.29
CA PRO A 179 -27.23 11.48 -4.05
C PRO A 179 -27.07 10.28 -3.11
N LYS A 180 -26.26 9.31 -3.53
CA LYS A 180 -25.92 8.10 -2.77
C LYS A 180 -24.41 7.84 -2.81
N PHE A 181 -23.96 6.93 -1.95
CA PHE A 181 -22.62 6.35 -2.03
C PHE A 181 -22.68 4.96 -2.64
N GLU A 182 -21.73 4.67 -3.52
CA GLU A 182 -21.52 3.35 -4.10
C GLU A 182 -20.45 2.61 -3.31
N VAL A 183 -20.75 1.39 -2.91
CA VAL A 183 -19.89 0.57 -2.06
C VAL A 183 -19.89 -0.87 -2.56
N LEU A 184 -18.73 -1.49 -2.54
CA LEU A 184 -18.57 -2.93 -2.73
C LEU A 184 -18.37 -3.56 -1.36
N ALA A 185 -19.39 -4.25 -0.85
CA ALA A 185 -19.34 -4.91 0.45
C ALA A 185 -19.15 -6.41 0.28
N TYR A 186 -18.39 -7.03 1.17
CA TYR A 186 -18.10 -8.45 1.09
C TYR A 186 -17.99 -9.10 2.47
N THR A 187 -18.29 -10.39 2.50
CA THR A 187 -18.06 -11.24 3.66
C THR A 187 -17.38 -12.54 3.28
N ALA A 188 -16.53 -13.05 4.18
CA ALA A 188 -15.81 -14.31 4.02
C ALA A 188 -15.75 -15.06 5.36
N PRO A 189 -15.65 -16.40 5.37
CA PRO A 189 -15.50 -17.17 6.60
C PRO A 189 -14.34 -16.67 7.46
N ALA A 190 -14.61 -16.43 8.73
CA ALA A 190 -13.59 -16.10 9.71
C ALA A 190 -12.69 -17.33 9.96
N PRO A 191 -11.37 -17.13 10.17
CA PRO A 191 -10.50 -18.21 10.57
C PRO A 191 -10.98 -18.77 11.91
N LYS A 192 -11.21 -20.08 11.97
CA LYS A 192 -11.48 -20.75 13.24
C LYS A 192 -10.23 -20.64 14.11
N SER A 193 -10.39 -20.21 15.36
CA SER A 193 -9.31 -20.24 16.34
C SER A 193 -8.79 -21.67 16.43
N ILE A 194 -7.49 -21.85 16.17
CA ILE A 194 -6.81 -23.12 16.39
C ILE A 194 -6.41 -23.11 17.87
N SER A 195 -7.16 -23.86 18.69
CA SER A 195 -6.86 -24.14 20.10
C SER A 195 -5.70 -25.12 20.24
#